data_AF-A0A6N7AM78-F1
#
_entry.id   AF-A0A6N7AM78-F1
#
_cell.length_a   1.000
_cell.length_b   1.000
_cell.length_c   1.000
_cell.angle_alpha   90.00
_cell.angle_beta   90.00
_cell.angle_gamma   90.00
#
_symmetry.space_group_name_H-M   'P 1'
#
loop_
_entity.id
_entity.type
_entity.pdbx_description
1 polymer ?
#
loop_
_entity_poly.entity_id
_entity_poly.type
_entity_poly.pdbx_seq_one_letter_code
_entity_poly.pdbx_strand_id
1 'polypeptide(L)'
;MMPLAVFAIIPADCARILWAGVTEVQVIVEGAFAAVVAPVLSLNGCSQEQLAPRLLAHQRIIEAVMATSPVLPVQFATVVPDGQTVAHVLEEGAPLFRQGFIDFSSRVEMELRVLWVIEDILREIAGTERIIARKAEIAAREAAGAVGPEERVTLGRLVAWELE
;
A
#
# COMPACT_ATOMS: atom_id res chain seq x y z
N MET A 1 2.85 30.83 0.69
CA MET A 1 2.43 29.98 1.81
C MET A 1 3.21 28.68 1.73
N MET A 2 3.55 28.04 2.85
CA MET A 2 4.27 26.76 2.84
C MET A 2 3.24 25.63 2.64
N PRO A 3 3.46 24.70 1.70
CA PRO A 3 2.50 23.63 1.44
C PRO A 3 2.45 22.64 2.60
N LEU A 4 1.32 21.94 2.70
CA LEU A 4 1.00 21.03 3.78
C LEU A 4 0.91 19.60 3.25
N ALA A 5 1.63 18.67 3.87
CA ALA A 5 1.37 17.25 3.72
C ALA A 5 0.14 16.86 4.56
N VAL A 6 -0.76 16.07 3.98
CA VAL A 6 -1.94 15.54 4.67
C VAL A 6 -1.68 14.08 5.02
N PHE A 7 -1.78 13.75 6.31
CA PHE A 7 -1.49 12.40 6.82
C PHE A 7 -2.74 11.57 7.00
N ALA A 8 -3.80 12.19 7.53
CA ALA A 8 -4.98 11.50 7.97
C ALA A 8 -6.18 12.44 8.04
N ILE A 9 -7.37 11.87 7.90
CA ILE A 9 -8.64 12.50 8.25
C ILE A 9 -9.19 11.79 9.48
N ILE A 10 -9.71 12.54 10.43
CA ILE A 10 -10.29 12.07 11.71
C ILE A 10 -11.64 12.76 11.97
N PRO A 11 -12.50 12.20 12.83
CA PRO A 11 -13.65 12.92 13.36
C PRO A 11 -13.23 14.19 14.14
N ALA A 12 -13.98 15.29 13.99
CA ALA A 12 -13.63 16.57 14.59
C ALA A 12 -13.64 16.57 16.13
N ASP A 13 -14.46 15.72 16.76
CA ASP A 13 -14.51 15.53 18.21
C ASP A 13 -13.24 14.87 18.77
N CYS A 14 -12.52 14.11 17.94
CA CYS A 14 -11.23 13.52 18.28
C CYS A 14 -10.06 14.53 18.16
N ALA A 15 -10.25 15.67 17.50
CA ALA A 15 -9.20 16.68 17.29
C ALA A 15 -8.64 17.28 18.59
N ARG A 16 -9.41 17.23 19.70
CA ARG A 16 -8.97 17.71 21.02
C ARG A 16 -7.95 16.81 21.70
N ILE A 17 -7.76 15.60 21.19
CA ILE A 17 -6.96 14.55 21.82
C ILE A 17 -5.68 14.32 21.01
N LEU A 18 -4.89 15.35 20.69
CA LEU A 18 -3.58 15.15 20.03
C LEU A 18 -2.40 15.50 20.93
N TRP A 19 -1.53 14.50 21.09
CA TRP A 19 -0.79 14.15 22.30
C TRP A 19 0.68 14.59 22.30
N ALA A 20 1.24 14.52 23.51
CA ALA A 20 2.65 14.53 23.84
C ALA A 20 3.45 13.50 23.02
N GLY A 21 4.14 13.93 21.95
CA GLY A 21 5.13 13.09 21.26
C GLY A 21 5.37 13.43 19.79
N VAL A 22 4.42 14.07 19.11
CA VAL A 22 4.58 14.50 17.70
C VAL A 22 4.52 16.01 17.64
N THR A 23 5.67 16.66 17.82
CA THR A 23 5.79 18.12 17.98
C THR A 23 5.64 18.93 16.68
N GLU A 24 5.35 18.29 15.53
CA GLU A 24 5.39 18.95 14.20
C GLU A 24 4.09 18.83 13.39
N VAL A 25 3.04 18.20 13.93
CA VAL A 25 1.74 18.09 13.24
C VAL A 25 0.73 19.11 13.76
N GLN A 26 -0.14 19.57 12.88
CA GLN A 26 -1.24 20.48 13.12
C GLN A 26 -2.55 19.80 12.73
N VAL A 27 -3.66 20.31 13.27
CA VAL A 27 -4.99 19.83 12.95
C VAL A 27 -5.80 20.98 12.38
N ILE A 28 -6.41 20.74 11.22
CA ILE A 28 -7.34 21.68 10.60
C ILE A 28 -8.71 21.05 10.67
N VAL A 29 -9.63 21.70 11.39
CA VAL A 29 -11.00 21.24 11.61
C VAL A 29 -11.92 21.96 10.64
N GLU A 30 -12.79 21.22 9.96
CA GLU A 30 -13.85 21.78 9.12
C GLU A 30 -15.11 20.90 9.20
N GLY A 31 -16.24 21.51 9.56
CA GLY A 31 -17.49 20.79 9.82
C GLY A 31 -17.34 19.64 10.84
N ALA A 32 -17.64 18.42 10.40
CA ALA A 32 -17.63 17.21 11.24
C ALA A 32 -16.28 16.46 11.24
N PHE A 33 -15.29 16.93 10.47
CA PHE A 33 -14.03 16.23 10.28
C PHE A 33 -12.85 17.15 10.55
N ALA A 34 -11.68 16.55 10.70
CA ALA A 34 -10.42 17.27 10.79
C ALA A 34 -9.33 16.53 10.02
N ALA A 35 -8.40 17.29 9.46
CA ALA A 35 -7.21 16.76 8.81
C ALA A 35 -5.99 16.95 9.69
N VAL A 36 -5.18 15.89 9.81
CA VAL A 36 -3.85 15.93 10.42
C VAL A 36 -2.85 16.30 9.33
N VAL A 37 -2.16 17.42 9.51
CA VAL A 37 -1.29 18.01 8.50
C VAL A 37 0.05 18.44 9.10
N ALA A 38 1.07 18.57 8.26
CA ALA A 38 2.33 19.20 8.65
C ALA A 38 2.92 19.97 7.48
N PRO A 39 3.65 21.06 7.74
CA PRO A 39 4.48 21.70 6.74
C PRO A 39 5.40 20.72 6.01
N VAL A 40 5.50 20.87 4.70
CA VAL A 40 6.41 20.05 3.91
C VAL A 40 7.13 20.89 2.86
N LEU A 41 8.38 20.57 2.61
CA LEU A 41 9.08 21.05 1.42
C LEU A 41 8.67 20.21 0.21
N SER A 42 8.86 20.71 -1.00
CA SER A 42 8.53 19.98 -2.22
C SER A 42 9.10 18.56 -2.19
N LEU A 43 8.25 17.58 -2.49
CA LEU A 43 8.64 16.17 -2.65
C LEU A 43 9.12 15.85 -4.08
N ASN A 44 8.90 16.79 -5.02
CA ASN A 44 9.26 16.60 -6.42
C ASN A 44 10.79 16.51 -6.59
N GLY A 45 11.24 15.53 -7.35
CA GLY A 45 12.67 15.31 -7.63
C GLY A 45 13.46 14.67 -6.49
N CYS A 46 12.80 14.21 -5.43
CA CYS A 46 13.46 13.42 -4.37
C CYS A 46 13.80 12.01 -4.89
N SER A 47 14.98 11.50 -4.52
CA SER A 47 15.37 10.11 -4.77
C SER A 47 14.62 9.14 -3.83
N GLN A 48 14.71 7.84 -4.10
CA GLN A 48 14.10 6.81 -3.24
C GLN A 48 14.67 6.84 -1.82
N GLU A 49 15.98 7.05 -1.68
CA GLU A 49 16.67 7.14 -0.39
C GLU A 49 16.19 8.35 0.43
N GLN A 50 15.79 9.44 -0.25
CA GLN A 50 15.26 10.64 0.39
C GLN A 50 13.77 10.47 0.77
N LEU A 51 13.01 9.70 0.01
CA LEU A 51 11.58 9.46 0.26
C LEU A 51 11.34 8.39 1.33
N ALA A 52 12.17 7.35 1.41
CA ALA A 52 12.02 6.25 2.37
C ALA A 52 11.84 6.72 3.84
N PRO A 53 12.71 7.58 4.41
CA PRO A 53 12.52 8.06 5.78
C PRO A 53 11.27 8.91 5.96
N ARG A 54 10.83 9.64 4.92
CA ARG A 54 9.61 10.45 4.95
C ARG A 54 8.36 9.58 4.92
N LEU A 55 8.37 8.49 4.14
CA LEU A 55 7.31 7.49 4.12
C LEU A 55 7.17 6.81 5.48
N LEU A 56 8.28 6.45 6.12
CA LEU A 56 8.26 5.90 7.48
C LEU A 56 7.71 6.89 8.50
N ALA A 57 8.08 8.17 8.40
CA ALA A 57 7.53 9.21 9.27
C ALA A 57 6.02 9.39 9.06
N HIS A 58 5.55 9.36 7.82
CA HIS A 58 4.13 9.40 7.47
C HIS A 58 3.36 8.24 8.11
N GLN A 59 3.87 7.03 8.00
CA GLN A 59 3.27 5.85 8.61
C GLN A 59 3.21 5.96 10.14
N ARG A 60 4.30 6.39 10.78
CA ARG A 60 4.34 6.57 12.25
C ARG A 60 3.35 7.61 12.76
N ILE A 61 3.12 8.69 11.99
CA ILE A 61 2.12 9.70 12.35
C ILE A 61 0.72 9.09 12.28
N ILE A 62 0.40 8.34 11.23
CA ILE A 62 -0.89 7.65 11.10
C ILE A 62 -1.10 6.69 12.27
N GLU A 63 -0.11 5.85 12.59
CA GLU A 63 -0.18 4.91 13.73
C GLU A 63 -0.40 5.62 15.07
N ALA A 64 0.26 6.76 15.29
CA ALA A 64 0.07 7.55 16.49
C ALA A 64 -1.35 8.12 16.59
N VAL A 65 -1.94 8.56 15.46
CA VAL A 65 -3.32 9.04 15.40
C VAL A 65 -4.32 7.89 15.61
N MET A 66 -4.04 6.71 15.05
CA MET A 66 -4.87 5.51 15.20
C MET A 66 -5.01 5.05 16.65
N ALA A 67 -4.00 5.28 17.49
CA ALA A 67 -4.04 4.91 18.89
C ALA A 67 -5.12 5.66 19.70
N THR A 68 -5.66 6.74 19.14
CA THR A 68 -6.46 7.72 19.89
C THR A 68 -7.77 8.06 19.20
N SER A 69 -7.92 7.73 17.92
CA SER A 69 -9.05 8.10 17.07
C SER A 69 -9.24 7.09 15.94
N PRO A 70 -10.48 6.82 15.51
CA PRO A 70 -10.72 6.30 14.16
C PRO A 70 -10.04 7.21 13.13
N VAL A 71 -9.46 6.60 12.10
CA VAL A 71 -8.71 7.33 11.08
C VAL A 71 -9.10 6.88 9.69
N LEU A 72 -9.08 7.81 8.74
CA LEU A 72 -8.96 7.52 7.31
C LEU A 72 -7.55 7.93 6.89
N PRO A 73 -6.63 6.97 6.68
CA PRO A 73 -5.26 7.27 6.25
C PRO A 73 -5.27 7.94 4.88
N VAL A 74 -4.47 9.00 4.74
CA VAL A 74 -4.29 9.67 3.45
C VAL A 74 -3.02 9.13 2.79
N GLN A 75 -3.07 8.97 1.47
CA GLN A 75 -1.93 8.50 0.69
C GLN A 75 -0.68 9.36 0.95
N PHE A 76 0.47 8.71 1.08
CA PHE A 76 1.74 9.42 1.17
C PHE A 76 1.93 10.35 -0.02
N ALA A 77 2.57 11.51 0.23
CA ALA A 77 2.78 12.57 -0.75
C ALA A 77 1.51 13.29 -1.24
N THR A 78 0.37 13.15 -0.55
CA THR A 78 -0.74 14.10 -0.70
C THR A 78 -0.35 15.44 -0.09
N VAL A 79 -0.07 16.41 -0.96
CA VAL A 79 0.35 17.76 -0.58
C VAL A 79 -0.65 18.78 -1.11
N VAL A 80 -1.05 19.72 -0.25
CA VAL A 80 -1.97 20.81 -0.58
C VAL A 80 -1.30 22.18 -0.37
N PRO A 81 -1.73 23.22 -1.10
CA PRO A 81 -1.06 24.53 -1.07
C PRO A 81 -1.10 25.23 0.29
N ASP A 82 -2.21 25.05 1.02
CA ASP A 82 -2.48 25.74 2.28
C ASP A 82 -3.63 25.11 3.07
N GLY A 83 -3.87 25.63 4.27
CA GLY A 83 -4.93 25.17 5.15
C GLY A 83 -6.35 25.53 4.69
N GLN A 84 -6.53 26.56 3.86
CA GLN A 84 -7.85 26.88 3.28
C GLN A 84 -8.26 25.79 2.29
N THR A 85 -7.30 25.31 1.50
CA THR A 85 -7.49 24.18 0.60
C THR A 85 -7.84 22.91 1.37
N VAL A 86 -7.21 22.68 2.53
CA VAL A 86 -7.56 21.56 3.42
C VAL A 86 -9.01 21.66 3.88
N ALA A 87 -9.43 22.82 4.39
CA ALA A 87 -10.80 23.03 4.84
C ALA A 87 -11.81 22.78 3.71
N HIS A 88 -11.54 23.32 2.51
CA HIS A 88 -12.40 23.09 1.34
C HIS A 88 -12.52 21.61 0.97
N VAL A 89 -11.41 20.85 0.97
CA VAL A 89 -11.42 19.41 0.70
C VAL A 89 -12.21 18.64 1.77
N LEU A 90 -12.10 19.04 3.04
CA LEU A 90 -12.87 18.46 4.14
C LEU A 90 -14.37 18.71 3.97
N GLU A 91 -14.76 19.91 3.56
CA GLU A 91 -16.15 20.29 3.31
C GLU A 91 -16.73 19.51 2.12
N GLU A 92 -16.07 19.55 0.96
CA GLU A 92 -16.52 18.86 -0.26
C GLU A 92 -16.55 17.33 -0.08
N GLY A 93 -15.54 16.78 0.59
CA GLY A 93 -15.40 15.35 0.83
C GLY A 93 -16.23 14.82 2.01
N ALA A 94 -16.93 15.67 2.75
CA ALA A 94 -17.64 15.28 3.98
C ALA A 94 -18.59 14.07 3.81
N PRO A 95 -19.38 13.93 2.72
CA PRO A 95 -20.21 12.74 2.51
C PRO A 95 -19.39 11.46 2.39
N LEU A 96 -18.24 11.52 1.69
CA LEU A 96 -17.35 10.37 1.48
C LEU A 96 -16.68 9.96 2.80
N PHE A 97 -16.15 10.92 3.56
CA PHE A 97 -15.50 10.62 4.84
C PHE A 97 -16.49 10.06 5.85
N ARG A 98 -17.72 10.59 5.88
CA ARG A 98 -18.80 10.05 6.71
C ARG A 98 -19.06 8.58 6.41
N GLN A 99 -19.16 8.21 5.13
CA GLN A 99 -19.36 6.83 4.74
C GLN A 99 -18.18 5.95 5.17
N GLY A 100 -16.94 6.40 4.93
CA GLY A 100 -15.74 5.68 5.37
C GLY A 100 -15.72 5.42 6.88
N PHE A 101 -16.05 6.40 7.70
CA PHE A 101 -16.12 6.21 9.15
C PHE A 101 -17.27 5.29 9.58
N ILE A 102 -18.43 5.31 8.91
CA ILE A 102 -19.50 4.35 9.18
C ILE A 102 -19.02 2.92 8.90
N ASP A 103 -18.28 2.72 7.81
CA ASP A 103 -17.83 1.40 7.41
C ASP A 103 -16.72 0.85 8.30
N PHE A 104 -15.81 1.71 8.78
CA PHE A 104 -14.54 1.27 9.39
C PHE A 104 -14.29 1.64 10.86
N SER A 105 -15.01 2.59 11.49
CA SER A 105 -14.62 3.11 12.82
C SER A 105 -14.58 2.10 13.97
N SER A 106 -15.21 0.93 13.81
CA SER A 106 -15.24 -0.15 14.80
C SER A 106 -14.46 -1.40 14.35
N ARG A 107 -13.63 -1.25 13.32
CA ARG A 107 -12.88 -2.34 12.71
C ARG A 107 -11.38 -2.06 12.79
N VAL A 108 -10.61 -3.13 12.64
CA VAL A 108 -9.15 -3.07 12.48
C VAL A 108 -8.79 -3.68 11.13
N GLU A 109 -7.85 -3.05 10.43
CA GLU A 109 -7.26 -3.64 9.24
C GLU A 109 -6.19 -4.65 9.65
N MET A 110 -6.20 -5.83 9.03
CA MET A 110 -5.21 -6.87 9.26
C MET A 110 -4.70 -7.37 7.91
N GLU A 111 -3.38 -7.37 7.74
CA GLU A 111 -2.72 -7.91 6.55
C GLU A 111 -2.12 -9.28 6.87
N LEU A 112 -2.46 -10.30 6.08
CA LEU A 112 -1.84 -11.62 6.13
C LEU A 112 -1.00 -11.84 4.87
N ARG A 113 0.31 -11.99 5.04
CA ARG A 113 1.21 -12.40 3.97
C ARG A 113 1.56 -13.87 4.12
N VAL A 114 1.16 -14.67 3.14
CA VAL A 114 1.56 -16.07 3.04
C VAL A 114 2.59 -16.18 1.93
N LEU A 115 3.77 -16.67 2.28
CA LEU A 115 4.89 -16.84 1.36
C LEU A 115 5.16 -18.33 1.17
N TRP A 116 5.37 -18.72 -0.07
CA TRP A 116 5.81 -20.07 -0.41
C TRP A 116 7.34 -20.11 -0.47
N VAL A 117 7.92 -21.24 -0.07
CA VAL A 117 9.31 -21.55 -0.44
C VAL A 117 9.27 -22.01 -1.90
N ILE A 118 9.52 -21.08 -2.82
CA ILE A 118 9.27 -21.29 -4.24
C ILE A 118 10.05 -22.49 -4.79
N GLU A 119 11.25 -22.75 -4.26
CA GLU A 119 12.06 -23.90 -4.64
C GLU A 119 11.41 -25.24 -4.31
N ASP A 120 10.70 -25.33 -3.18
CA ASP A 120 10.02 -26.56 -2.76
C ASP A 120 8.80 -26.84 -3.63
N ILE A 121 8.02 -25.79 -3.92
CA ILE A 121 6.85 -25.89 -4.80
C ILE A 121 7.24 -26.22 -6.22
N LEU A 122 8.28 -25.58 -6.76
CA LEU A 122 8.78 -25.92 -8.08
C LEU A 122 9.34 -27.36 -8.14
N ARG A 123 9.91 -27.86 -7.04
CA ARG A 123 10.38 -29.26 -6.95
C ARG A 123 9.20 -30.24 -6.95
N GLU A 124 8.14 -29.93 -6.21
CA GLU A 124 6.91 -30.72 -6.19
C GLU A 124 6.24 -30.75 -7.57
N ILE A 125 6.03 -29.57 -8.19
CA ILE A 125 5.46 -29.44 -9.53
C ILE A 125 6.32 -30.18 -10.57
N ALA A 126 7.66 -30.07 -10.46
CA ALA A 126 8.57 -30.80 -11.32
C ALA A 126 8.44 -32.33 -11.22
N GLY A 127 7.92 -32.83 -10.09
CA GLY A 127 7.63 -34.24 -9.84
C GLY A 127 6.26 -34.73 -10.30
N THR A 128 5.39 -33.84 -10.80
CA THR A 128 4.09 -34.24 -11.33
C THR A 128 4.24 -35.03 -12.63
N GLU A 129 3.39 -36.04 -12.85
CA GLU A 129 3.44 -36.90 -14.04
C GLU A 129 3.40 -36.09 -15.34
N ARG A 130 2.55 -35.05 -15.38
CA ARG A 130 2.38 -34.15 -16.52
C ARG A 130 3.66 -33.39 -16.86
N ILE A 131 4.36 -32.85 -15.86
CA ILE A 131 5.62 -32.13 -16.06
C ILE A 131 6.77 -33.08 -16.41
N ILE A 132 6.83 -34.26 -15.75
CA ILE A 132 7.82 -35.29 -16.06
C ILE A 132 7.69 -35.76 -17.51
N ALA A 133 6.48 -36.12 -17.94
CA ALA A 133 6.20 -36.56 -19.31
C ALA A 133 6.61 -35.48 -20.33
N ARG A 134 6.23 -34.22 -20.07
CA ARG A 134 6.58 -33.12 -20.97
C ARG A 134 8.08 -32.86 -21.05
N LYS A 135 8.80 -32.95 -19.92
CA LYS A 135 10.28 -32.82 -19.91
C LYS A 135 10.94 -33.95 -20.70
N ALA A 136 10.44 -35.18 -20.57
CA ALA A 136 10.96 -36.33 -21.32
C ALA A 136 10.74 -36.18 -22.84
N GLU A 137 9.55 -35.72 -23.27
CA GLU A 137 9.27 -35.42 -24.69
C GLU A 137 10.23 -34.37 -25.26
N ILE A 138 10.45 -33.28 -24.51
CA ILE A 138 11.36 -32.22 -24.93
C ILE A 138 12.79 -32.75 -25.05
N ALA A 139 13.28 -33.51 -24.05
CA ALA A 139 14.62 -34.09 -24.08
C ALA A 139 14.82 -35.04 -25.28
N ALA A 140 13.82 -35.87 -25.60
CA ALA A 140 13.87 -36.76 -26.76
C ALA A 140 13.96 -35.98 -28.09
N ARG A 141 13.22 -34.87 -28.21
CA ARG A 141 13.25 -34.00 -29.39
C ARG A 141 14.53 -33.16 -29.47
N GLU A 142 15.10 -32.73 -28.33
CA GLU A 142 16.39 -32.04 -28.25
C GLU A 142 17.51 -32.97 -28.77
N ALA A 143 17.52 -34.23 -28.34
CA ALA A 143 18.46 -35.24 -28.82
C ALA A 143 18.36 -35.50 -30.33
N ALA A 144 17.17 -35.32 -30.91
CA ALA A 144 16.94 -35.42 -32.35
C ALA A 144 17.25 -34.11 -33.13
N GLY A 145 17.76 -33.06 -32.46
CA GLY A 145 18.09 -31.78 -33.07
C GLY A 145 16.87 -30.93 -33.47
N ALA A 146 15.69 -31.23 -32.94
CA ALA A 146 14.40 -30.71 -33.41
C ALA A 146 13.65 -29.88 -32.34
N VAL A 147 14.38 -29.23 -31.43
CA VAL A 147 13.81 -28.37 -30.38
C VAL A 147 14.16 -26.91 -30.58
N GLY A 148 13.13 -26.07 -30.57
CA GLY A 148 13.21 -24.62 -30.61
C GLY A 148 12.79 -23.98 -29.28
N PRO A 149 12.92 -22.65 -29.16
CA PRO A 149 12.58 -21.92 -27.94
C PRO A 149 11.12 -22.12 -27.46
N GLU A 150 10.20 -22.42 -28.37
CA GLU A 150 8.77 -22.56 -28.06
C GLU A 150 8.44 -23.75 -27.15
N GLU A 151 9.21 -24.85 -27.21
CA GLU A 151 9.00 -25.98 -26.30
C GLU A 151 9.26 -25.58 -24.84
N ARG A 152 10.31 -24.78 -24.61
CA ARG A 152 10.68 -24.29 -23.28
C ARG A 152 9.64 -23.33 -22.73
N VAL A 153 9.10 -22.44 -23.58
CA VAL A 153 7.99 -21.55 -23.20
C VAL A 153 6.72 -22.36 -22.87
N THR A 154 6.42 -23.40 -23.65
CA THR A 154 5.26 -24.26 -23.39
C THR A 154 5.40 -25.03 -22.08
N LEU A 155 6.58 -25.55 -21.76
CA LEU A 155 6.86 -26.14 -20.46
C LEU A 155 6.73 -25.11 -19.33
N GLY A 156 7.22 -23.89 -19.53
CA GLY A 156 7.07 -22.79 -18.56
C GLY A 156 5.60 -22.46 -18.28
N ARG A 157 4.75 -22.38 -19.31
CA ARG A 157 3.29 -22.21 -19.15
C ARG A 157 2.65 -23.37 -18.41
N LEU A 158 3.11 -24.59 -18.66
CA LEU A 158 2.62 -25.79 -17.98
C LEU A 158 2.92 -25.75 -16.49
N VAL A 159 4.15 -25.36 -16.12
CA VAL A 159 4.56 -25.16 -14.72
C VAL A 159 3.77 -24.02 -14.08
N ALA A 160 3.56 -22.91 -14.78
CA ALA A 160 2.74 -21.80 -14.29
C ALA A 160 1.30 -22.22 -14.01
N TRP A 161 0.69 -23.05 -14.86
CA TRP A 161 -0.65 -23.59 -14.65
C TRP A 161 -0.75 -24.48 -13.40
N GLU A 162 0.32 -25.20 -13.02
CA GLU A 162 0.33 -26.02 -11.79
C GLU A 162 0.54 -25.18 -10.52
N LEU A 163 0.92 -23.89 -10.65
CA LEU A 163 1.05 -22.96 -9.53
C LEU A 163 -0.27 -22.24 -9.19
N GLU A 164 -1.27 -22.31 -10.08
CA GLU A 164 -2.59 -21.69 -9.94
C GLU A 164 -3.60 -22.63 -9.25
#